data_AF-A0A1Y2HZG4-F1
#
_entry.id   AF-A0A1Y2HZG4-F1
#
_cell.length_a   1.000
_cell.length_b   1.000
_cell.length_c   1.000
_cell.angle_alpha   90.00
_cell.angle_beta   90.00
_cell.angle_gamma   90.00
#
_symmetry.space_group_name_H-M   'P 1'
#
loop_
_entity.id
_entity.type
_entity.pdbx_description
1 polymer ?
#
loop_
_entity_poly.entity_id
_entity_poly.type
_entity_poly.pdbx_seq_one_letter_code
_entity_poly.pdbx_strand_id
1 'polypeptide(L)'
;MNVNLMQNGHGPARPAARGAIAATPTLVLAVSIVEQILANIPHVLPRPEPTYLFALMAVPPSTLTRCCVLLGLLGSLTRASTAVQARCTYARVDTIWDDMLDRLLIGLSKSGNVQGLELFLQSNIVDVSARPIYKYMVAASQGGSVDVLDWWADATEEVEPQTPGKCRKGLPYDSTDGLAAAFAAGHTDVVLWWKQVNWRVSVDVTEHHLLAVCRNGHAHMLSDARLQLRDLVDEDNPDYMDEASACGYVEVLNWFLVHFHKPQYTHRAMDRASANGHLHVLDWWVRSGLSLKFTSSAKVNAARAGKTHVVNWWTSFPLYRTLLCGSLLQGSPKPTQVADLVTFASFGALSWIREQLKGKTYLKRIIYSEDVSCDEVDRCLEMAAQCNQLPMWRFLIDEHYRQVLDVDPDYSGLWTSCAIAAALHGALDVLEVLMLNIKTRPSATAFPIVVAAACQGGSKQVLQFLVDNKYWAAGSLSEDDCASALQAAAAHGRVKVLKWWHDSDGQLHSPSSLHFPKSCVDDLAWAACHNGTVDVLDWLVNTFGKQSFTIPSRRLYAIASKNPKKKAVVVEWMLKAAAEGSICLSPASIEYLRMAL
;
A
#
# COMPACT_ATOMS: atom_id res chain seq x y z
N MET A 1 -84.91 28.34 18.35
CA MET A 1 -84.42 28.57 19.72
C MET A 1 -82.99 28.10 19.76
N ASN A 2 -82.09 29.03 20.09
CA ASN A 2 -81.03 28.93 21.10
C ASN A 2 -80.26 27.62 21.27
N VAL A 3 -78.96 27.58 21.56
CA VAL A 3 -77.86 28.56 21.72
C VAL A 3 -76.65 27.67 22.04
N ASN A 4 -75.47 28.10 21.57
CA ASN A 4 -74.10 27.87 22.05
C ASN A 4 -73.82 27.00 23.30
N LEU A 5 -72.67 26.28 23.31
CA LEU A 5 -71.39 26.75 23.89
C LEU A 5 -70.32 25.62 23.97
N MET A 6 -69.11 25.98 23.53
CA MET A 6 -67.75 25.66 24.04
C MET A 6 -67.21 24.21 24.17
N GLN A 7 -66.05 24.02 23.50
CA GLN A 7 -64.78 23.38 23.92
C GLN A 7 -64.57 21.84 23.99
N ASN A 8 -63.41 21.47 23.41
CA ASN A 8 -62.50 20.34 23.66
C ASN A 8 -62.74 18.94 23.06
N GLY A 9 -61.69 18.43 22.38
CA GLY A 9 -61.20 17.05 22.58
C GLY A 9 -61.38 16.03 21.43
N HIS A 10 -60.24 15.65 20.82
CA HIS A 10 -59.91 14.36 20.17
C HIS A 10 -60.73 13.81 18.97
N GLY A 11 -60.04 13.76 17.80
CA GLY A 11 -59.97 12.69 16.78
C GLY A 11 -61.27 12.20 16.09
N PRO A 12 -61.29 12.04 14.74
CA PRO A 12 -61.08 10.69 14.21
C PRO A 12 -60.48 10.54 12.79
N ALA A 13 -59.89 9.35 12.57
CA ALA A 13 -59.92 8.45 11.40
C ALA A 13 -59.76 8.98 9.94
N ARG A 14 -58.71 8.49 9.27
CA ARG A 14 -58.57 8.47 7.78
C ARG A 14 -59.38 7.30 7.19
N PRO A 15 -60.05 7.47 6.03
CA PRO A 15 -60.76 6.38 5.36
C PRO A 15 -59.83 5.50 4.54
N ALA A 16 -60.14 4.21 4.51
CA ALA A 16 -59.54 3.22 3.61
C ALA A 16 -60.06 3.41 2.18
N ALA A 17 -59.15 3.45 1.21
CA ALA A 17 -59.48 3.23 -0.20
C ALA A 17 -58.39 2.38 -0.84
N ARG A 18 -58.72 1.10 -1.07
CA ARG A 18 -57.99 0.20 -1.98
C ARG A 18 -58.18 0.72 -3.40
N GLY A 19 -57.13 1.24 -4.02
CA GLY A 19 -57.08 1.52 -5.46
C GLY A 19 -56.28 0.44 -6.16
N ALA A 20 -56.94 -0.42 -6.94
CA ALA A 20 -56.28 -1.34 -7.87
C ALA A 20 -55.57 -0.53 -8.95
N ILE A 21 -54.24 -0.67 -9.05
CA ILE A 21 -53.47 -0.08 -10.15
C ILE A 21 -53.69 -0.97 -11.38
N ALA A 22 -54.40 -0.45 -12.38
CA ALA A 22 -54.49 -1.08 -13.68
C ALA A 22 -53.08 -1.14 -14.31
N ALA A 23 -52.56 -2.34 -14.54
CA ALA A 23 -51.25 -2.54 -15.15
C ALA A 23 -51.25 -2.01 -16.59
N THR A 24 -50.34 -1.08 -16.88
CA THR A 24 -50.10 -0.63 -18.26
C THR A 24 -49.38 -1.72 -19.07
N PRO A 25 -49.49 -1.75 -20.42
CA PRO A 25 -48.84 -2.75 -21.27
C PRO A 25 -47.32 -2.85 -21.05
N THR A 26 -46.69 -1.75 -20.63
CA THR A 26 -45.27 -1.64 -20.29
C THR A 26 -44.89 -2.41 -19.02
N LEU A 27 -45.80 -2.52 -18.05
CA LEU A 27 -45.64 -3.31 -16.82
C LEU A 27 -45.73 -4.80 -17.11
N VAL A 28 -46.60 -5.22 -18.03
CA VAL A 28 -46.72 -6.62 -18.48
C VAL A 28 -45.47 -7.04 -19.27
N LEU A 29 -44.93 -6.14 -20.11
CA LEU A 29 -43.69 -6.39 -20.85
C LEU A 29 -42.48 -6.50 -19.91
N ALA A 30 -42.40 -5.65 -18.88
CA ALA A 30 -41.33 -5.68 -17.89
C ALA A 30 -41.39 -6.93 -17.01
N VAL A 31 -42.58 -7.38 -16.59
CA VAL A 31 -42.77 -8.64 -15.86
C VAL A 31 -42.39 -9.83 -16.74
N SER A 32 -42.75 -9.84 -18.03
CA SER A 32 -42.39 -10.91 -18.97
C SER A 32 -40.88 -10.98 -19.22
N ILE A 33 -40.19 -9.83 -19.31
CA ILE A 33 -38.72 -9.78 -19.44
C ILE A 33 -38.04 -10.25 -18.16
N VAL A 34 -38.56 -9.89 -16.98
CA VAL A 34 -38.03 -10.36 -15.69
C VAL A 34 -38.26 -11.86 -15.51
N GLU A 35 -39.41 -12.40 -15.91
CA GLU A 35 -39.67 -13.85 -15.90
C GLU A 35 -38.77 -14.61 -16.88
N GLN A 36 -38.49 -14.05 -18.07
CA GLN A 36 -37.54 -14.63 -19.02
C GLN A 36 -36.08 -14.55 -18.54
N ILE A 37 -35.71 -13.49 -17.82
CA ILE A 37 -34.39 -13.36 -17.21
C ILE A 37 -34.25 -14.36 -16.05
N LEU A 38 -35.27 -14.48 -15.19
CA LEU A 38 -35.29 -15.42 -14.07
C LEU A 38 -35.34 -16.89 -14.53
N ALA A 39 -36.02 -17.20 -15.63
CA ALA A 39 -36.06 -18.54 -16.23
C ALA A 39 -34.73 -18.96 -16.89
N ASN A 40 -33.88 -17.98 -17.24
CA ASN A 40 -32.57 -18.21 -17.86
C ASN A 40 -31.40 -18.12 -16.87
N ILE A 41 -31.65 -17.92 -15.57
CA ILE A 41 -30.62 -18.02 -14.54
C ILE A 41 -30.36 -19.51 -14.24
N PRO A 42 -29.18 -20.06 -14.56
CA PRO A 42 -28.84 -21.43 -14.16
C PRO A 42 -28.88 -21.57 -12.64
N HIS A 43 -29.34 -22.73 -12.16
CA HIS A 43 -29.69 -23.04 -10.76
C HIS A 43 -28.59 -22.87 -9.69
N VAL A 44 -27.41 -22.38 -10.05
CA VAL A 44 -26.33 -22.03 -9.15
C VAL A 44 -25.61 -20.81 -9.75
N LEU A 45 -25.77 -19.62 -9.17
CA LEU A 45 -24.88 -18.49 -9.47
C LEU A 45 -24.20 -17.97 -8.19
N PRO A 46 -22.87 -17.81 -8.20
CA PRO A 46 -22.14 -16.99 -7.25
C PRO A 46 -22.39 -15.49 -7.50
N ARG A 47 -22.05 -14.65 -6.52
CA ARG A 47 -22.22 -13.18 -6.47
C ARG A 47 -22.00 -12.48 -7.83
N PRO A 48 -22.83 -11.49 -8.21
CA PRO A 48 -22.55 -10.69 -9.41
C PRO A 48 -21.33 -9.79 -9.16
N GLU A 49 -20.32 -9.93 -10.02
CA GLU A 49 -19.15 -9.06 -10.13
C GLU A 49 -19.45 -7.74 -10.90
N PRO A 50 -18.58 -6.72 -10.81
CA PRO A 50 -18.90 -5.29 -11.05
C PRO A 50 -19.16 -4.90 -12.52
N THR A 51 -18.91 -5.79 -13.47
CA THR A 51 -18.96 -5.49 -14.92
C THR A 51 -20.37 -5.21 -15.43
N TYR A 52 -21.41 -5.79 -14.82
CA TYR A 52 -22.80 -5.50 -15.17
C TYR A 52 -23.30 -4.14 -14.66
N LEU A 53 -22.64 -3.57 -13.65
CA LEU A 53 -22.99 -2.28 -13.03
C LEU A 53 -22.25 -1.09 -13.64
N PHE A 54 -21.05 -1.29 -14.22
CA PHE A 54 -20.37 -0.24 -14.99
C PHE A 54 -21.15 0.16 -16.25
N ALA A 55 -21.86 -0.78 -16.86
CA ALA A 55 -22.78 -0.49 -17.97
C ALA A 55 -23.98 0.38 -17.55
N LEU A 56 -24.37 0.36 -16.26
CA LEU A 56 -25.45 1.17 -15.69
C LEU A 56 -25.00 2.60 -15.33
N MET A 57 -23.71 2.81 -15.08
CA MET A 57 -23.14 4.12 -14.75
C MET A 57 -22.88 5.01 -15.97
N ALA A 58 -22.94 4.47 -17.19
CA ALA A 58 -22.81 5.23 -18.43
C ALA A 58 -24.16 5.75 -18.99
N VAL A 59 -25.25 5.60 -18.23
CA VAL A 59 -26.61 5.77 -18.75
C VAL A 59 -27.22 7.09 -18.27
N PRO A 60 -27.87 7.87 -19.16
CA PRO A 60 -28.46 9.16 -18.80
C PRO A 60 -29.48 9.06 -17.63
N PRO A 61 -29.67 10.15 -16.87
CA PRO A 61 -30.45 10.19 -15.61
C PRO A 61 -31.85 9.56 -15.70
N SER A 62 -32.48 9.60 -16.88
CA SER A 62 -33.80 9.02 -17.17
C SER A 62 -33.88 7.49 -17.07
N THR A 63 -32.74 6.79 -17.08
CA THR A 63 -32.69 5.32 -17.00
C THR A 63 -32.41 4.81 -15.59
N LEU A 64 -31.78 5.64 -14.75
CA LEU A 64 -31.54 5.37 -13.33
C LEU A 64 -32.86 5.26 -12.55
N THR A 65 -33.86 6.09 -12.91
CA THR A 65 -35.24 6.00 -12.40
C THR A 65 -35.88 4.64 -12.70
N ARG A 66 -35.59 4.03 -13.86
CA ARG A 66 -36.10 2.71 -14.25
C ARG A 66 -35.43 1.59 -13.46
N CYS A 67 -34.15 1.75 -13.12
CA CYS A 67 -33.41 0.81 -12.28
C CYS A 67 -33.83 0.89 -10.81
N CYS A 68 -34.11 2.08 -10.27
CA CYS A 68 -34.68 2.24 -8.93
C CYS A 68 -36.08 1.61 -8.81
N VAL A 69 -36.91 1.72 -9.87
CA VAL A 69 -38.21 1.03 -9.93
C VAL A 69 -38.05 -0.49 -10.01
N LEU A 70 -37.10 -1.00 -10.81
CA LEU A 70 -36.78 -2.42 -10.88
C LEU A 70 -36.26 -2.99 -9.55
N LEU A 71 -35.44 -2.22 -8.82
CA LEU A 71 -34.95 -2.60 -7.49
C LEU A 71 -36.08 -2.53 -6.44
N GLY A 72 -36.92 -1.49 -6.45
CA GLY A 72 -38.11 -1.43 -5.60
C GLY A 72 -39.09 -2.60 -5.84
N LEU A 73 -39.25 -3.00 -7.10
CA LEU A 73 -40.04 -4.18 -7.49
C LEU A 73 -39.37 -5.49 -7.02
N LEU A 74 -38.05 -5.62 -7.12
CA LEU A 74 -37.32 -6.79 -6.60
C LEU A 74 -37.38 -6.90 -5.07
N GLY A 75 -37.25 -5.79 -4.34
CA GLY A 75 -37.34 -5.75 -2.88
C GLY A 75 -38.76 -6.02 -2.35
N SER A 76 -39.78 -5.62 -3.10
CA SER A 76 -41.18 -5.94 -2.77
C SER A 76 -41.55 -7.38 -3.14
N LEU A 77 -41.03 -7.91 -4.25
CA LEU A 77 -41.23 -9.30 -4.68
C LEU A 77 -40.53 -10.32 -3.75
N THR A 78 -39.33 -10.01 -3.25
CA THR A 78 -38.63 -10.87 -2.27
C THR A 78 -39.32 -10.88 -0.90
N ARG A 79 -39.91 -9.75 -0.47
CA ARG A 79 -40.71 -9.68 0.78
C ARG A 79 -42.10 -10.31 0.65
N ALA A 80 -42.67 -10.36 -0.55
CA ALA A 80 -44.03 -10.86 -0.78
C ALA A 80 -44.13 -12.36 -1.12
N SER A 81 -43.06 -13.01 -1.59
CA SER A 81 -43.10 -14.41 -2.02
C SER A 81 -42.67 -15.40 -0.93
N THR A 82 -43.63 -16.11 -0.36
CA THR A 82 -43.42 -17.23 0.58
C THR A 82 -42.58 -18.38 -0.01
N ALA A 83 -42.51 -18.50 -1.34
CA ALA A 83 -41.73 -19.54 -2.04
C ALA A 83 -40.22 -19.24 -2.12
N VAL A 84 -39.84 -17.95 -2.12
CA VAL A 84 -38.42 -17.52 -2.05
C VAL A 84 -37.92 -17.57 -0.59
N GLN A 85 -38.79 -17.20 0.35
CA GLN A 85 -38.56 -17.31 1.80
C GLN A 85 -38.30 -18.75 2.26
N ALA A 86 -38.86 -19.76 1.57
CA ALA A 86 -38.65 -21.17 1.89
C ALA A 86 -37.30 -21.74 1.37
N ARG A 87 -36.63 -21.06 0.43
CA ARG A 87 -35.42 -21.59 -0.26
C ARG A 87 -34.12 -20.88 0.10
N CYS A 88 -34.19 -19.64 0.55
CA CYS A 88 -33.03 -18.91 1.02
C CYS A 88 -33.16 -18.70 2.53
N THR A 89 -32.16 -19.16 3.32
CA THR A 89 -32.09 -18.81 4.74
C THR A 89 -32.19 -17.29 4.87
N TYR A 90 -33.22 -16.80 5.56
CA TYR A 90 -33.63 -15.38 5.63
C TYR A 90 -32.44 -14.40 5.73
N ALA A 91 -31.46 -14.74 6.58
CA ALA A 91 -30.24 -13.95 6.79
C ALA A 91 -29.32 -13.77 5.57
N ARG A 92 -29.33 -14.67 4.57
CA ARG A 92 -28.48 -14.57 3.36
C ARG A 92 -29.04 -13.65 2.29
N VAL A 93 -30.35 -13.46 2.23
CA VAL A 93 -30.97 -12.58 1.22
C VAL A 93 -30.88 -11.13 1.66
N ASP A 94 -31.18 -10.88 2.94
CA ASP A 94 -31.08 -9.55 3.53
C ASP A 94 -29.64 -9.00 3.45
N THR A 95 -28.63 -9.85 3.71
CA THR A 95 -27.21 -9.46 3.61
C THR A 95 -26.74 -9.15 2.19
N ILE A 96 -27.26 -9.83 1.17
CA ILE A 96 -26.92 -9.54 -0.24
C ILE A 96 -27.60 -8.24 -0.68
N TRP A 97 -28.85 -8.04 -0.27
CA TRP A 97 -29.62 -6.82 -0.54
C TRP A 97 -28.94 -5.60 0.09
N ASP A 98 -28.49 -5.71 1.34
CA ASP A 98 -27.83 -4.63 2.04
C ASP A 98 -26.46 -4.26 1.41
N ASP A 99 -25.67 -5.24 0.98
CA ASP A 99 -24.38 -5.03 0.28
C ASP A 99 -24.57 -4.35 -1.08
N MET A 100 -25.58 -4.75 -1.86
CA MET A 100 -25.90 -4.11 -3.14
C MET A 100 -26.31 -2.65 -2.95
N LEU A 101 -27.16 -2.38 -1.96
CA LEU A 101 -27.57 -1.01 -1.61
C LEU A 101 -26.39 -0.17 -1.11
N ASP A 102 -25.50 -0.74 -0.28
CA ASP A 102 -24.30 -0.05 0.19
C ASP A 102 -23.42 0.40 -0.98
N ARG A 103 -23.19 -0.49 -1.96
CA ARG A 103 -22.39 -0.15 -3.15
C ARG A 103 -23.04 0.93 -4.01
N LEU A 104 -24.37 0.90 -4.18
CA LEU A 104 -25.09 1.93 -4.92
C LEU A 104 -25.00 3.29 -4.22
N LEU A 105 -25.20 3.33 -2.90
CA LEU A 105 -25.08 4.56 -2.11
C LEU A 105 -23.65 5.10 -2.11
N ILE A 106 -22.64 4.23 -2.02
CA ILE A 106 -21.22 4.60 -2.19
C ILE A 106 -20.99 5.21 -3.59
N GLY A 107 -21.51 4.58 -4.64
CA GLY A 107 -21.37 5.05 -6.01
C GLY A 107 -22.03 6.41 -6.24
N LEU A 108 -23.28 6.57 -5.78
CA LEU A 108 -24.02 7.84 -5.85
C LEU A 108 -23.27 8.95 -5.09
N SER A 109 -22.80 8.63 -3.88
CA SER A 109 -22.09 9.60 -3.04
C SER A 109 -20.77 10.03 -3.68
N LYS A 110 -19.99 9.09 -4.21
CA LYS A 110 -18.73 9.37 -4.91
C LYS A 110 -18.95 10.15 -6.22
N SER A 111 -20.10 9.97 -6.87
CA SER A 111 -20.43 10.69 -8.11
C SER A 111 -20.98 12.10 -7.90
N GLY A 112 -21.29 12.50 -6.66
CA GLY A 112 -21.93 13.79 -6.39
C GLY A 112 -23.43 13.83 -6.72
N ASN A 113 -24.11 12.69 -6.87
CA ASN A 113 -25.49 12.63 -7.36
C ASN A 113 -26.52 12.76 -6.22
N VAL A 114 -26.75 14.00 -5.78
CA VAL A 114 -27.74 14.33 -4.73
C VAL A 114 -29.17 13.93 -5.14
N GLN A 115 -29.57 14.18 -6.39
CA GLN A 115 -30.90 13.81 -6.89
C GLN A 115 -31.17 12.30 -6.80
N GLY A 116 -30.15 11.49 -7.09
CA GLY A 116 -30.23 10.04 -6.92
C GLY A 116 -30.46 9.65 -5.46
N LEU A 117 -29.74 10.28 -4.52
CA LEU A 117 -29.91 10.05 -3.08
C LEU A 117 -31.30 10.47 -2.59
N GLU A 118 -31.82 11.61 -3.05
CA GLU A 118 -33.19 12.07 -2.73
C GLU A 118 -34.26 11.08 -3.22
N LEU A 119 -34.12 10.54 -4.44
CA LEU A 119 -35.04 9.53 -4.96
C LEU A 119 -35.04 8.27 -4.10
N PHE A 120 -33.88 7.85 -3.59
CA PHE A 120 -33.78 6.72 -2.67
C PHE A 120 -34.51 7.00 -1.34
N LEU A 121 -34.36 8.21 -0.77
CA LEU A 121 -35.09 8.62 0.43
C LEU A 121 -36.61 8.65 0.20
N GLN A 122 -37.07 9.27 -0.90
CA GLN A 122 -38.49 9.37 -1.26
C GLN A 122 -39.13 8.01 -1.53
N SER A 123 -38.37 7.04 -2.03
CA SER A 123 -38.85 5.70 -2.34
C SER A 123 -39.13 4.84 -1.09
N ASN A 124 -38.71 5.26 0.10
CA ASN A 124 -38.82 4.51 1.36
C ASN A 124 -38.19 3.10 1.30
N ILE A 125 -37.29 2.88 0.33
CA ILE A 125 -36.60 1.60 0.10
C ILE A 125 -35.48 1.38 1.13
N VAL A 126 -34.88 2.47 1.63
CA VAL A 126 -33.72 2.45 2.52
C VAL A 126 -33.99 3.32 3.74
N ASP A 127 -33.84 2.74 4.93
CA ASP A 127 -33.71 3.51 6.16
C ASP A 127 -32.26 3.99 6.27
N VAL A 128 -32.07 5.28 5.99
CA VAL A 128 -30.76 5.94 5.97
C VAL A 128 -30.17 6.04 7.39
N SER A 129 -31.03 6.12 8.41
CA SER A 129 -30.64 6.30 9.82
C SER A 129 -30.02 5.03 10.44
N ALA A 130 -30.35 3.85 9.92
CA ALA A 130 -29.87 2.57 10.40
C ALA A 130 -28.54 2.11 9.75
N ARG A 131 -27.96 2.91 8.84
CA ARG A 131 -26.79 2.54 8.02
C ARG A 131 -25.49 3.22 8.47
N PRO A 132 -24.31 2.66 8.14
CA PRO A 132 -23.01 3.23 8.48
C PRO A 132 -22.69 4.45 7.61
N ILE A 133 -23.27 5.61 7.94
CA ILE A 133 -23.22 6.85 7.14
C ILE A 133 -21.79 7.30 6.83
N TYR A 134 -20.85 7.08 7.76
CA TYR A 134 -19.43 7.41 7.57
C TYR A 134 -18.85 6.84 6.25
N LYS A 135 -19.27 5.64 5.81
CA LYS A 135 -18.77 5.03 4.56
C LYS A 135 -19.13 5.85 3.33
N TYR A 136 -20.33 6.44 3.31
CA TYR A 136 -20.80 7.23 2.18
C TYR A 136 -20.20 8.63 2.21
N MET A 137 -19.97 9.19 3.39
CA MET A 137 -19.24 10.45 3.54
C MET A 137 -17.77 10.33 3.11
N VAL A 138 -17.10 9.21 3.43
CA VAL A 138 -15.76 8.91 2.89
C VAL A 138 -15.82 8.81 1.37
N ALA A 139 -16.82 8.13 0.81
CA ALA A 139 -17.00 8.03 -0.63
C ALA A 139 -17.25 9.40 -1.30
N ALA A 140 -18.08 10.25 -0.69
CA ALA A 140 -18.30 11.64 -1.12
C ALA A 140 -17.03 12.47 -1.05
N SER A 141 -16.21 12.24 -0.02
CA SER A 141 -14.91 12.91 0.15
C SER A 141 -13.90 12.51 -0.92
N GLN A 142 -13.92 11.24 -1.36
CA GLN A 142 -13.14 10.82 -2.54
C GLN A 142 -13.66 11.47 -3.83
N GLY A 143 -14.97 11.69 -3.92
CA GLY A 143 -15.65 12.28 -5.08
C GLY A 143 -15.51 13.79 -5.19
N GLY A 144 -15.27 14.48 -4.08
CA GLY A 144 -15.12 15.93 -4.04
C GLY A 144 -16.43 16.72 -3.93
N SER A 145 -17.55 16.07 -3.60
CA SER A 145 -18.86 16.73 -3.56
C SER A 145 -19.20 17.22 -2.15
N VAL A 146 -19.16 18.53 -1.96
CA VAL A 146 -19.63 19.20 -0.74
C VAL A 146 -21.15 19.06 -0.58
N ASP A 147 -21.91 19.16 -1.67
CA ASP A 147 -23.38 19.03 -1.63
C ASP A 147 -23.85 17.68 -1.11
N VAL A 148 -23.16 16.60 -1.49
CA VAL A 148 -23.45 15.25 -0.97
C VAL A 148 -23.05 15.13 0.49
N LEU A 149 -21.97 15.78 0.93
CA LEU A 149 -21.57 15.80 2.34
C LEU A 149 -22.58 16.56 3.20
N ASP A 150 -23.05 17.72 2.72
CA ASP A 150 -24.16 18.46 3.35
C ASP A 150 -25.42 17.59 3.39
N TRP A 151 -25.79 16.92 2.29
CA TRP A 151 -26.95 16.02 2.25
C TRP A 151 -26.87 14.89 3.28
N TRP A 152 -25.72 14.22 3.37
CA TRP A 152 -25.51 13.16 4.37
C TRP A 152 -25.47 13.69 5.79
N ALA A 153 -24.96 14.90 6.01
CA ALA A 153 -24.99 15.56 7.31
C ALA A 153 -26.42 15.92 7.72
N ASP A 154 -27.22 16.50 6.81
CA ASP A 154 -28.62 16.85 7.05
C ASP A 154 -29.47 15.60 7.32
N ALA A 155 -29.20 14.49 6.62
CA ALA A 155 -29.89 13.21 6.82
C ALA A 155 -29.62 12.56 8.20
N THR A 156 -28.63 13.06 8.96
CA THR A 156 -28.29 12.57 10.31
C THR A 156 -28.91 13.39 11.45
N GLU A 157 -29.59 14.51 11.15
CA GLU A 157 -30.15 15.38 12.19
C GLU A 157 -31.35 14.71 12.90
N GLU A 158 -31.14 14.18 14.11
CA GLU A 158 -32.22 14.03 15.09
C GLU A 158 -32.62 15.43 15.60
N VAL A 159 -33.90 15.75 15.47
CA VAL A 159 -34.52 17.03 15.81
C VAL A 159 -34.31 17.40 17.28
N GLU A 160 -33.51 18.44 17.56
CA GLU A 160 -33.67 19.26 18.77
C GLU A 160 -33.54 20.76 18.48
N PRO A 161 -34.43 21.61 19.03
CA PRO A 161 -34.67 22.96 18.54
C PRO A 161 -33.61 23.99 18.99
N GLN A 162 -33.03 24.65 17.97
CA GLN A 162 -32.72 26.09 17.82
C GLN A 162 -32.12 26.89 18.99
N THR A 163 -30.88 27.37 18.78
CA THR A 163 -30.49 28.77 19.03
C THR A 163 -29.74 29.32 17.80
N PRO A 164 -30.03 30.55 17.34
CA PRO A 164 -29.45 31.09 16.12
C PRO A 164 -28.09 31.76 16.39
N GLY A 165 -27.07 31.31 15.67
CA GLY A 165 -25.75 31.93 15.64
C GLY A 165 -24.69 31.10 16.37
N LYS A 166 -23.79 30.50 15.57
CA LYS A 166 -22.55 29.76 15.89
C LYS A 166 -22.70 28.23 16.01
N CYS A 167 -22.02 27.56 15.07
CA CYS A 167 -21.63 26.14 14.99
C CYS A 167 -22.74 25.12 14.63
N ARG A 168 -22.60 24.49 13.46
CA ARG A 168 -23.36 23.27 13.06
C ARG A 168 -23.00 22.13 14.03
N LYS A 169 -23.98 21.37 14.55
CA LYS A 169 -23.86 20.35 15.62
C LYS A 169 -23.10 19.09 15.17
N GLY A 170 -22.54 18.33 16.12
CA GLY A 170 -21.51 17.31 15.87
C GLY A 170 -21.96 15.88 15.57
N LEU A 171 -21.31 15.31 14.54
CA LEU A 171 -21.51 13.95 14.04
C LEU A 171 -20.88 12.88 14.98
N PRO A 172 -21.45 11.66 15.07
CA PRO A 172 -21.05 10.63 16.04
C PRO A 172 -19.85 9.76 15.64
N TYR A 173 -19.16 10.04 14.52
CA TYR A 173 -18.10 9.19 13.98
C TYR A 173 -16.79 9.95 13.75
N ASP A 174 -15.68 9.20 13.74
CA ASP A 174 -14.34 9.72 13.49
C ASP A 174 -14.20 10.23 12.04
N SER A 175 -13.77 11.48 11.90
CA SER A 175 -13.62 12.22 10.65
C SER A 175 -12.28 11.98 9.95
N THR A 176 -11.38 11.22 10.57
CA THR A 176 -10.03 10.90 10.05
C THR A 176 -10.05 10.28 8.65
N ASP A 177 -10.88 9.26 8.40
CA ASP A 177 -10.94 8.57 7.11
C ASP A 177 -11.49 9.46 5.98
N GLY A 178 -12.48 10.32 6.30
CA GLY A 178 -13.09 11.24 5.34
C GLY A 178 -12.12 12.34 4.92
N LEU A 179 -11.41 12.90 5.90
CA LEU A 179 -10.37 13.89 5.68
C LEU A 179 -9.19 13.31 4.89
N ALA A 180 -8.71 12.12 5.27
CA ALA A 180 -7.66 11.40 4.55
C ALA A 180 -8.04 11.15 3.09
N ALA A 181 -9.29 10.74 2.83
CA ALA A 181 -9.81 10.58 1.48
C ALA A 181 -9.84 11.89 0.69
N ALA A 182 -10.21 13.01 1.30
CA ALA A 182 -10.25 14.32 0.66
C ALA A 182 -8.85 14.82 0.27
N PHE A 183 -7.86 14.66 1.16
CA PHE A 183 -6.46 14.99 0.87
C PHE A 183 -5.85 14.09 -0.20
N ALA A 184 -6.12 12.79 -0.16
CA ALA A 184 -5.67 11.87 -1.19
C ALA A 184 -6.28 12.18 -2.57
N ALA A 185 -7.52 12.68 -2.60
CA ALA A 185 -8.23 13.03 -3.83
C ALA A 185 -7.97 14.46 -4.35
N GLY A 186 -7.41 15.35 -3.52
CA GLY A 186 -7.05 16.70 -3.92
C GLY A 186 -8.14 17.76 -3.74
N HIS A 187 -9.18 17.47 -2.96
CA HIS A 187 -10.39 18.29 -2.90
C HIS A 187 -10.33 19.33 -1.78
N THR A 188 -9.78 20.51 -2.06
CA THR A 188 -9.62 21.58 -1.06
C THR A 188 -10.93 21.99 -0.39
N ASP A 189 -12.01 22.15 -1.16
CA ASP A 189 -13.28 22.61 -0.60
C ASP A 189 -13.91 21.58 0.34
N VAL A 190 -13.71 20.28 0.06
CA VAL A 190 -14.10 19.20 0.97
C VAL A 190 -13.23 19.20 2.24
N VAL A 191 -11.93 19.43 2.13
CA VAL A 191 -11.07 19.57 3.32
C VAL A 191 -11.51 20.75 4.17
N LEU A 192 -11.85 21.89 3.55
CA LEU A 192 -12.39 23.05 4.26
C LEU A 192 -13.74 22.74 4.91
N TRP A 193 -14.60 21.98 4.23
CA TRP A 193 -15.86 21.50 4.80
C TRP A 193 -15.60 20.65 6.06
N TRP A 194 -14.71 19.67 5.99
CA TRP A 194 -14.33 18.85 7.16
C TRP A 194 -13.71 19.66 8.31
N LYS A 195 -12.95 20.73 8.01
CA LYS A 195 -12.42 21.64 9.03
C LYS A 195 -13.49 22.51 9.70
N GLN A 196 -14.58 22.84 9.00
CA GLN A 196 -15.64 23.73 9.48
C GLN A 196 -16.71 23.01 10.30
N VAL A 197 -16.93 21.72 10.05
CA VAL A 197 -17.92 20.91 10.79
C VAL A 197 -17.40 20.65 12.22
N ASN A 198 -18.24 20.87 13.23
CA ASN A 198 -17.86 20.74 14.65
C ASN A 198 -18.16 19.31 15.14
N TRP A 199 -17.22 18.40 14.98
CA TRP A 199 -17.33 17.01 15.47
C TRP A 199 -16.73 16.91 16.89
N ARG A 200 -16.95 15.79 17.59
CA ARG A 200 -16.69 15.66 19.05
C ARG A 200 -15.21 15.70 19.47
N VAL A 201 -14.25 15.70 18.55
CA VAL A 201 -12.79 15.66 18.78
C VAL A 201 -12.12 16.83 17.97
N SER A 202 -10.79 17.06 17.97
CA SER A 202 -10.06 18.09 17.15
C SER A 202 -9.24 17.52 15.97
N VAL A 203 -9.36 18.08 14.74
CA VAL A 203 -9.21 17.40 13.41
C VAL A 203 -7.95 18.06 12.96
N ASP A 204 -6.90 17.44 13.42
CA ASP A 204 -5.60 17.98 13.21
C ASP A 204 -5.13 17.38 11.88
N VAL A 205 -4.75 18.27 10.96
CA VAL A 205 -4.10 17.85 9.74
C VAL A 205 -2.76 17.24 10.14
N THR A 206 -2.69 15.91 10.06
CA THR A 206 -1.48 15.16 10.37
C THR A 206 -0.51 15.12 9.19
N GLU A 207 0.74 14.78 9.48
CA GLU A 207 1.80 14.48 8.50
C GLU A 207 1.35 13.51 7.39
N HIS A 208 0.54 12.50 7.76
CA HIS A 208 0.00 11.53 6.80
C HIS A 208 -0.81 12.18 5.67
N HIS A 209 -1.56 13.24 5.98
CA HIS A 209 -2.33 14.00 5.00
C HIS A 209 -1.41 14.76 4.03
N LEU A 210 -0.38 15.41 4.54
CA LEU A 210 0.62 16.13 3.73
C LEU A 210 1.39 15.16 2.82
N LEU A 211 1.71 13.97 3.33
CA LEU A 211 2.35 12.93 2.54
C LEU A 211 1.43 12.43 1.43
N ALA A 212 0.12 12.29 1.69
CA ALA A 212 -0.86 11.95 0.66
C ALA A 212 -0.97 13.02 -0.43
N VAL A 213 -0.90 14.30 -0.08
CA VAL A 213 -0.86 15.42 -1.05
C VAL A 213 0.37 15.30 -1.95
N CYS A 214 1.55 15.04 -1.38
CA CYS A 214 2.80 14.88 -2.13
C CYS A 214 2.78 13.63 -3.02
N ARG A 215 2.31 12.50 -2.49
CA ARG A 215 2.17 11.21 -3.21
C ARG A 215 1.17 11.22 -4.36
N ASN A 216 0.22 12.15 -4.37
CA ASN A 216 -0.81 12.25 -5.40
C ASN A 216 -0.66 13.51 -6.28
N GLY A 217 0.36 14.36 -6.01
CA GLY A 217 0.69 15.49 -6.87
C GLY A 217 -0.19 16.73 -6.69
N HIS A 218 -0.87 16.86 -5.54
CA HIS A 218 -1.83 17.94 -5.28
C HIS A 218 -1.16 19.24 -4.85
N ALA A 219 -0.24 19.76 -5.69
CA ALA A 219 0.53 20.98 -5.40
C ALA A 219 -0.37 22.21 -5.15
N HIS A 220 -1.56 22.25 -5.77
CA HIS A 220 -2.54 23.33 -5.54
C HIS A 220 -3.01 23.41 -4.08
N MET A 221 -3.09 22.28 -3.38
CA MET A 221 -3.47 22.26 -1.96
C MET A 221 -2.37 22.86 -1.08
N LEU A 222 -1.11 22.61 -1.40
CA LEU A 222 0.05 23.18 -0.68
C LEU A 222 0.10 24.71 -0.85
N SER A 223 -0.27 25.20 -2.02
CA SER A 223 -0.36 26.63 -2.32
C SER A 223 -1.65 27.30 -1.82
N ASP A 224 -2.68 26.55 -1.42
CA ASP A 224 -3.95 27.13 -0.99
C ASP A 224 -3.83 27.73 0.42
N ALA A 225 -3.78 29.07 0.47
CA ALA A 225 -3.68 29.82 1.71
C ALA A 225 -4.84 29.55 2.70
N ARG A 226 -6.01 29.10 2.22
CA ARG A 226 -7.14 28.73 3.08
C ARG A 226 -6.84 27.50 3.93
N LEU A 227 -5.99 26.60 3.43
CA LEU A 227 -5.64 25.37 4.13
C LEU A 227 -4.51 25.55 5.13
N GLN A 228 -3.65 26.57 4.93
CA GLN A 228 -2.48 26.87 5.77
C GLN A 228 -1.53 25.67 5.92
N LEU A 229 -1.43 24.82 4.88
CA LEU A 229 -0.63 23.59 4.95
C LEU A 229 0.87 23.85 5.10
N ARG A 230 1.37 24.96 4.56
CA ARG A 230 2.79 25.31 4.61
C ARG A 230 3.34 25.31 6.03
N ASP A 231 2.59 25.86 6.98
CA ASP A 231 3.05 26.01 8.36
C ASP A 231 2.98 24.68 9.15
N LEU A 232 2.38 23.63 8.55
CA LEU A 232 2.29 22.28 9.09
C LEU A 232 3.31 21.32 8.47
N VAL A 233 4.02 21.76 7.42
CA VAL A 233 5.07 20.96 6.79
C VAL A 233 6.24 20.87 7.76
N ASP A 234 6.60 19.65 8.12
CA ASP A 234 7.87 19.36 8.77
C ASP A 234 9.01 19.51 7.76
N GLU A 235 9.80 20.57 7.88
CA GLU A 235 10.91 20.87 6.96
C GLU A 235 12.01 19.80 7.00
N ASP A 236 12.11 19.05 8.11
CA ASP A 236 13.15 18.04 8.31
C ASP A 236 12.78 16.67 7.73
N ASN A 237 11.51 16.48 7.35
CA ASN A 237 11.02 15.20 6.84
C ASN A 237 11.34 15.03 5.33
N PRO A 238 12.22 14.09 4.96
CA PRO A 238 12.60 13.88 3.57
C PRO A 238 11.53 13.15 2.74
N ASP A 239 10.56 12.51 3.39
CA ASP A 239 9.59 11.64 2.71
C ASP A 239 8.70 12.43 1.74
N TYR A 240 8.46 13.73 1.98
CA TYR A 240 7.68 14.57 1.06
C TYR A 240 8.31 14.65 -0.34
N MET A 241 9.60 15.00 -0.41
CA MET A 241 10.35 15.12 -1.66
C MET A 241 10.65 13.74 -2.28
N ASP A 242 10.93 12.74 -1.43
CA ASP A 242 11.20 11.37 -1.86
C ASP A 242 9.96 10.74 -2.51
N GLU A 243 8.78 10.89 -1.90
CA GLU A 243 7.52 10.34 -2.43
C GLU A 243 7.02 11.12 -3.65
N ALA A 244 7.10 12.46 -3.66
CA ALA A 244 6.76 13.26 -4.85
C ALA A 244 7.63 12.86 -6.05
N SER A 245 8.93 12.61 -5.83
CA SER A 245 9.85 12.11 -6.85
C SER A 245 9.50 10.69 -7.30
N ALA A 246 9.22 9.81 -6.34
CA ALA A 246 8.84 8.43 -6.61
C ALA A 246 7.56 8.34 -7.45
N CYS A 247 6.61 9.25 -7.27
CA CYS A 247 5.33 9.28 -7.99
C CYS A 247 5.33 10.13 -9.26
N GLY A 248 6.40 10.90 -9.53
CA GLY A 248 6.53 11.64 -10.78
C GLY A 248 6.03 13.08 -10.76
N TYR A 249 5.82 13.70 -9.58
CA TYR A 249 5.14 15.00 -9.47
C TYR A 249 6.10 16.18 -9.31
N VAL A 250 6.58 16.70 -10.44
CA VAL A 250 7.51 17.84 -10.50
C VAL A 250 6.91 19.12 -9.90
N GLU A 251 5.60 19.34 -10.01
CA GLU A 251 4.96 20.54 -9.44
C GLU A 251 5.06 20.62 -7.92
N VAL A 252 4.97 19.47 -7.24
CA VAL A 252 5.20 19.39 -5.78
C VAL A 252 6.67 19.71 -5.48
N LEU A 253 7.61 19.14 -6.24
CA LEU A 253 9.04 19.41 -6.07
C LEU A 253 9.39 20.90 -6.29
N ASN A 254 8.79 21.54 -7.30
CA ASN A 254 8.90 22.98 -7.53
C ASN A 254 8.38 23.78 -6.34
N TRP A 255 7.24 23.39 -5.79
CA TRP A 255 6.66 24.05 -4.62
C TRP A 255 7.63 24.03 -3.44
N PHE A 256 8.20 22.87 -3.10
CA PHE A 256 9.20 22.77 -2.04
C PHE A 256 10.46 23.59 -2.32
N LEU A 257 10.96 23.58 -3.57
CA LEU A 257 12.15 24.35 -3.97
C LEU A 257 11.94 25.88 -3.84
N VAL A 258 10.71 26.36 -4.07
CA VAL A 258 10.37 27.79 -3.96
C VAL A 258 10.14 28.21 -2.52
N HIS A 259 9.53 27.34 -1.70
CA HIS A 259 9.06 27.69 -0.36
C HIS A 259 10.06 27.37 0.75
N PHE A 260 11.02 26.47 0.53
CA PHE A 260 12.03 26.10 1.52
C PHE A 260 13.45 26.32 0.98
N HIS A 261 14.31 26.96 1.78
CA HIS A 261 15.70 27.22 1.39
C HIS A 261 16.57 25.97 1.32
N LYS A 262 16.24 24.95 2.12
CA LYS A 262 16.96 23.67 2.20
C LYS A 262 15.96 22.51 2.30
N PRO A 263 15.24 22.17 1.22
CA PRO A 263 14.32 21.05 1.26
C PRO A 263 15.09 19.76 1.57
N GLN A 264 14.57 18.94 2.49
CA GLN A 264 15.15 17.65 2.82
C GLN A 264 14.68 16.55 1.87
N TYR A 265 15.58 15.63 1.55
CA TYR A 265 15.35 14.47 0.68
C TYR A 265 16.50 13.49 0.83
N THR A 266 16.29 12.24 0.43
CA THR A 266 17.31 11.20 0.43
C THR A 266 17.60 10.68 -0.97
N HIS A 267 18.51 9.70 -1.07
CA HIS A 267 18.76 8.97 -2.31
C HIS A 267 17.51 8.26 -2.86
N ARG A 268 16.50 8.02 -2.01
CA ARG A 268 15.24 7.37 -2.40
C ARG A 268 14.48 8.18 -3.46
N ALA A 269 14.56 9.51 -3.44
CA ALA A 269 13.95 10.36 -4.46
C ALA A 269 14.34 9.93 -5.89
N MET A 270 15.65 9.92 -6.19
CA MET A 270 16.14 9.60 -7.53
C MET A 270 16.09 8.09 -7.82
N ASP A 271 16.34 7.24 -6.81
CA ASP A 271 16.32 5.79 -6.98
C ASP A 271 14.90 5.27 -7.30
N ARG A 272 13.89 5.76 -6.59
CA ARG A 272 12.48 5.37 -6.81
C ARG A 272 11.92 6.00 -8.08
N ALA A 273 12.24 7.26 -8.38
CA ALA A 273 11.92 7.88 -9.67
C ALA A 273 12.49 7.04 -10.83
N SER A 274 13.71 6.52 -10.66
CA SER A 274 14.36 5.64 -11.65
C SER A 274 13.62 4.31 -11.81
N ALA A 275 13.28 3.65 -10.70
CA ALA A 275 12.55 2.38 -10.71
C ALA A 275 11.16 2.53 -11.36
N ASN A 276 10.48 3.65 -11.14
CA ASN A 276 9.14 3.90 -11.69
C ASN A 276 9.16 4.42 -13.14
N GLY A 277 10.32 4.88 -13.62
CA GLY A 277 10.52 5.33 -15.00
C GLY A 277 10.26 6.82 -15.22
N HIS A 278 10.30 7.63 -14.17
CA HIS A 278 10.03 9.07 -14.20
C HIS A 278 11.27 9.86 -14.64
N LEU A 279 11.57 9.77 -15.94
CA LEU A 279 12.72 10.47 -16.54
C LEU A 279 12.66 11.98 -16.35
N HIS A 280 11.46 12.58 -16.47
CA HIS A 280 11.24 14.01 -16.29
C HIS A 280 11.57 14.49 -14.87
N VAL A 281 11.41 13.65 -13.85
CA VAL A 281 11.84 13.94 -12.47
C VAL A 281 13.37 13.90 -12.35
N LEU A 282 14.04 12.94 -13.00
CA LEU A 282 15.52 12.90 -13.01
C LEU A 282 16.11 14.13 -13.70
N ASP A 283 15.52 14.56 -14.82
CA ASP A 283 15.90 15.80 -15.49
C ASP A 283 15.64 17.03 -14.60
N TRP A 284 14.57 17.02 -13.81
CA TRP A 284 14.30 18.07 -12.81
C TRP A 284 15.39 18.12 -11.74
N TRP A 285 15.77 16.98 -11.15
CA TRP A 285 16.84 16.91 -10.16
C TRP A 285 18.16 17.46 -10.69
N VAL A 286 18.50 17.18 -11.95
CA VAL A 286 19.69 17.72 -12.61
C VAL A 286 19.65 19.24 -12.80
N ARG A 287 18.45 19.82 -12.95
CA ARG A 287 18.25 21.27 -13.20
C ARG A 287 17.96 22.08 -11.94
N SER A 288 17.55 21.43 -10.85
CA SER A 288 17.09 22.12 -9.63
C SER A 288 18.20 22.85 -8.88
N GLY A 289 19.46 22.50 -9.14
CA GLY A 289 20.62 23.04 -8.41
C GLY A 289 20.80 22.44 -7.00
N LEU A 290 19.95 21.48 -6.62
CA LEU A 290 20.09 20.69 -5.40
C LEU A 290 21.22 19.66 -5.53
N SER A 291 21.76 19.17 -4.41
CA SER A 291 22.74 18.08 -4.45
C SER A 291 22.10 16.80 -4.96
N LEU A 292 22.81 16.07 -5.82
CA LEU A 292 22.29 14.83 -6.38
C LEU A 292 22.53 13.69 -5.39
N LYS A 293 21.44 13.07 -4.94
CA LYS A 293 21.47 11.92 -4.03
C LYS A 293 20.91 10.72 -4.78
N PHE A 294 21.72 9.72 -5.06
CA PHE A 294 21.30 8.48 -5.70
C PHE A 294 22.28 7.36 -5.37
N THR A 295 21.85 6.11 -5.46
CA THR A 295 22.73 4.97 -5.23
C THR A 295 23.15 4.29 -6.53
N SER A 296 24.16 3.44 -6.44
CA SER A 296 24.55 2.52 -7.53
C SER A 296 23.38 1.64 -8.01
N SER A 297 22.35 1.44 -7.16
CA SER A 297 21.14 0.67 -7.46
C SER A 297 20.14 1.39 -8.36
N ALA A 298 20.20 2.72 -8.54
CA ALA A 298 19.23 3.48 -9.34
C ALA A 298 19.02 2.89 -10.75
N LYS A 299 20.12 2.68 -11.47
CA LYS A 299 20.10 2.09 -12.82
C LYS A 299 19.68 0.62 -12.80
N VAL A 300 20.12 -0.15 -11.80
CA VAL A 300 19.77 -1.58 -11.65
C VAL A 300 18.27 -1.74 -11.42
N ASN A 301 17.69 -0.93 -10.55
CA ASN A 301 16.26 -0.94 -10.25
C ASN A 301 15.42 -0.53 -11.47
N ALA A 302 15.86 0.49 -12.21
CA ALA A 302 15.24 0.86 -13.48
C ALA A 302 15.27 -0.30 -14.50
N ALA A 303 16.41 -1.00 -14.61
CA ALA A 303 16.54 -2.16 -15.49
C ALA A 303 15.62 -3.31 -15.08
N ARG A 304 15.55 -3.64 -13.78
CA ARG A 304 14.65 -4.65 -13.23
C ARG A 304 13.18 -4.32 -13.46
N ALA A 305 12.84 -3.04 -13.46
CA ALA A 305 11.48 -2.55 -13.73
C ALA A 305 11.18 -2.37 -15.24
N GLY A 306 12.11 -2.73 -16.14
CA GLY A 306 11.94 -2.64 -17.59
C GLY A 306 11.95 -1.20 -18.13
N LYS A 307 12.49 -0.23 -17.38
CA LYS A 307 12.49 1.20 -17.74
C LYS A 307 13.70 1.54 -18.62
N THR A 308 13.69 1.05 -19.85
CA THR A 308 14.83 1.16 -20.80
C THR A 308 15.28 2.60 -21.05
N HIS A 309 14.36 3.55 -21.14
CA HIS A 309 14.65 4.97 -21.33
C HIS A 309 15.43 5.58 -20.15
N VAL A 310 15.10 5.21 -18.91
CA VAL A 310 15.84 5.63 -17.72
C VAL A 310 17.21 4.95 -17.65
N VAL A 311 17.32 3.67 -18.03
CA VAL A 311 18.61 2.96 -18.11
C VAL A 311 19.56 3.65 -19.09
N ASN A 312 19.04 4.08 -20.25
CA ASN A 312 19.81 4.81 -21.26
C ASN A 312 20.24 6.18 -20.74
N TRP A 313 19.37 6.87 -20.00
CA TRP A 313 19.70 8.13 -19.34
C TRP A 313 20.86 7.96 -18.35
N TRP A 314 20.77 7.01 -17.41
CA TRP A 314 21.86 6.73 -16.45
C TRP A 314 23.16 6.31 -17.13
N THR A 315 23.07 5.59 -18.25
CA THR A 315 24.25 5.18 -19.03
C THR A 315 24.93 6.36 -19.71
N SER A 316 24.17 7.41 -20.04
CA SER A 316 24.68 8.63 -20.65
C SER A 316 25.09 9.66 -19.59
N PHE A 317 24.60 9.52 -18.35
CA PHE A 317 24.80 10.49 -17.28
C PHE A 317 26.27 10.52 -16.79
N PRO A 318 26.99 11.65 -16.95
CA PRO A 318 28.43 11.71 -16.71
C PRO A 318 28.84 11.35 -15.27
N LEU A 319 28.15 11.89 -14.27
CA LEU A 319 28.48 11.65 -12.86
C LEU A 319 28.34 10.16 -12.50
N TYR A 320 27.28 9.49 -12.93
CA TYR A 320 27.10 8.05 -12.70
C TYR A 320 28.23 7.22 -13.33
N ARG A 321 28.64 7.55 -14.57
CA ARG A 321 29.76 6.85 -15.23
C ARG A 321 31.08 7.06 -14.49
N THR A 322 31.37 8.28 -14.05
CA THR A 322 32.58 8.60 -13.30
C THR A 322 32.63 7.86 -11.96
N LEU A 323 31.50 7.80 -11.25
CA LEU A 323 31.40 7.05 -9.98
C LEU A 323 31.56 5.55 -10.18
N LEU A 324 31.04 5.00 -11.28
CA LEU A 324 31.13 3.57 -11.57
C LEU A 324 32.55 3.11 -11.95
N CYS A 325 33.27 3.89 -12.76
CA CYS A 325 34.58 3.51 -13.27
C CYS A 325 35.75 3.87 -12.33
N GLY A 326 35.50 4.65 -11.27
CA GLY A 326 36.57 5.30 -10.52
C GLY A 326 37.43 6.22 -11.42
N SER A 327 38.54 6.76 -10.90
CA SER A 327 39.44 7.66 -11.64
C SER A 327 40.23 7.00 -12.79
N LEU A 328 39.79 5.84 -13.31
CA LEU A 328 40.51 5.05 -14.32
C LEU A 328 40.53 5.66 -15.72
N LEU A 329 39.71 6.67 -15.98
CA LEU A 329 39.79 7.45 -17.22
C LEU A 329 40.58 8.73 -16.93
N GLN A 330 41.86 8.78 -17.32
CA GLN A 330 42.59 10.05 -17.38
C GLN A 330 41.79 11.03 -18.25
N GLY A 331 41.33 12.14 -17.66
CA GLY A 331 40.43 13.09 -18.33
C GLY A 331 38.94 12.89 -18.06
N SER A 332 38.54 11.99 -17.14
CA SER A 332 37.15 11.93 -16.68
C SER A 332 36.73 13.31 -16.15
N PRO A 333 35.62 13.89 -16.63
CA PRO A 333 35.19 15.20 -16.17
C PRO A 333 34.98 15.14 -14.67
N LYS A 334 35.59 16.10 -13.96
CA LYS A 334 35.23 16.34 -12.56
C LYS A 334 33.72 16.57 -12.54
N PRO A 335 32.96 15.89 -11.66
CA PRO A 335 31.56 16.19 -11.50
C PRO A 335 31.44 17.68 -11.23
N THR A 336 30.83 18.37 -12.18
CA THR A 336 30.38 19.74 -12.00
C THR A 336 29.20 19.79 -11.02
N GLN A 337 28.59 18.64 -10.75
CA GLN A 337 27.45 18.46 -9.85
C GLN A 337 27.91 17.92 -8.49
N VAL A 338 27.35 18.49 -7.43
CA VAL A 338 27.60 18.10 -6.05
C VAL A 338 26.78 16.84 -5.73
N ALA A 339 27.44 15.78 -5.27
CA ALA A 339 26.80 14.56 -4.77
C ALA A 339 27.00 14.43 -3.26
N ASP A 340 26.11 13.72 -2.57
CA ASP A 340 26.20 13.49 -1.13
C ASP A 340 27.13 12.32 -0.75
N LEU A 341 27.43 12.21 0.54
CA LEU A 341 28.32 11.18 1.08
C LEU A 341 27.74 9.77 0.87
N VAL A 342 26.41 9.61 1.01
CA VAL A 342 25.71 8.34 0.80
C VAL A 342 25.86 7.88 -0.65
N THR A 343 25.76 8.78 -1.63
CA THR A 343 26.07 8.49 -3.04
C THR A 343 27.48 7.94 -3.15
N PHE A 344 28.50 8.64 -2.66
CA PHE A 344 29.89 8.16 -2.74
C PHE A 344 30.10 6.81 -2.05
N ALA A 345 29.47 6.59 -0.89
CA ALA A 345 29.52 5.32 -0.17
C ALA A 345 28.92 4.17 -0.99
N SER A 346 27.80 4.41 -1.68
CA SER A 346 27.14 3.38 -2.50
C SER A 346 27.95 2.92 -3.73
N PHE A 347 28.85 3.77 -4.24
CA PHE A 347 29.76 3.45 -5.34
C PHE A 347 31.17 3.06 -4.88
N GLY A 348 31.46 3.13 -3.56
CA GLY A 348 32.80 2.88 -3.04
C GLY A 348 33.84 3.88 -3.51
N ALA A 349 33.44 5.13 -3.81
CA ALA A 349 34.29 6.17 -4.39
C ALA A 349 35.28 6.77 -3.37
N LEU A 350 36.15 5.95 -2.78
CA LEU A 350 37.05 6.31 -1.69
C LEU A 350 38.11 7.34 -2.12
N SER A 351 38.63 7.25 -3.34
CA SER A 351 39.58 8.23 -3.88
C SER A 351 38.96 9.64 -3.96
N TRP A 352 37.68 9.72 -4.29
CA TRP A 352 36.91 10.95 -4.37
C TRP A 352 36.67 11.54 -3.00
N ILE A 353 36.22 10.72 -2.05
CA ILE A 353 36.10 11.13 -0.65
C ILE A 353 37.45 11.66 -0.14
N ARG A 354 38.56 10.97 -0.43
CA ARG A 354 39.92 11.41 -0.08
C ARG A 354 40.35 12.71 -0.77
N GLU A 355 39.96 12.96 -2.01
CA GLU A 355 40.24 14.22 -2.71
C GLU A 355 39.41 15.37 -2.14
N GLN A 356 38.12 15.14 -1.88
CA GLN A 356 37.24 16.08 -1.16
C GLN A 356 37.77 16.35 0.26
N LEU A 357 38.41 15.36 0.91
CA LEU A 357 39.08 15.47 2.21
C LEU A 357 40.39 16.28 2.18
N LYS A 358 41.14 16.28 1.06
CA LYS A 358 42.39 17.07 0.95
C LYS A 358 42.11 18.56 1.09
N GLY A 359 40.91 19.03 0.71
CA GLY A 359 40.33 20.26 1.24
C GLY A 359 39.80 20.00 2.64
N LYS A 360 40.64 20.15 3.66
CA LYS A 360 40.44 19.78 5.09
C LYS A 360 39.21 20.39 5.80
N THR A 361 38.19 20.86 5.10
CA THR A 361 36.99 21.51 5.63
C THR A 361 35.70 20.75 5.32
N TYR A 362 35.58 19.96 4.25
CA TYR A 362 34.26 19.40 3.89
C TYR A 362 33.86 18.22 4.79
N LEU A 363 34.68 17.18 4.87
CA LEU A 363 34.45 16.11 5.83
C LEU A 363 34.82 16.54 7.25
N LYS A 364 35.81 17.40 7.52
CA LYS A 364 35.94 17.94 8.89
C LYS A 364 34.75 18.83 9.32
N ARG A 365 34.02 19.47 8.41
CA ARG A 365 32.71 20.06 8.74
C ARG A 365 31.66 18.96 8.87
N ILE A 366 31.54 18.02 7.96
CA ILE A 366 30.52 16.95 8.09
C ILE A 366 30.76 16.04 9.32
N ILE A 367 32.00 15.94 9.80
CA ILE A 367 32.40 15.07 10.91
C ILE A 367 32.53 15.85 12.24
N TYR A 368 33.03 17.09 12.18
CA TYR A 368 33.29 17.94 13.36
C TYR A 368 32.58 19.30 13.33
N SER A 369 31.72 19.59 12.35
CA SER A 369 30.77 20.71 12.48
C SER A 369 29.64 20.26 13.38
N GLU A 370 29.15 21.22 14.16
CA GLU A 370 27.98 21.09 15.01
C GLU A 370 26.68 20.81 14.21
N ASP A 371 26.74 20.83 12.86
CA ASP A 371 25.58 20.75 11.96
C ASP A 371 25.28 19.35 11.40
N VAL A 372 26.16 18.35 11.56
CA VAL A 372 25.92 17.00 11.04
C VAL A 372 25.77 16.02 12.20
N SER A 373 24.57 15.45 12.33
CA SER A 373 24.30 14.43 13.33
C SER A 373 25.05 13.13 13.00
N CYS A 374 25.42 12.35 14.02
CA CYS A 374 26.02 11.02 13.88
C CYS A 374 25.25 10.14 12.86
N ASP A 375 23.96 10.39 12.70
CA ASP A 375 23.05 9.70 11.78
C ASP A 375 23.47 9.76 10.30
N GLU A 376 24.20 10.77 9.84
CA GLU A 376 24.68 10.80 8.44
C GLU A 376 25.79 9.79 8.17
N VAL A 377 26.71 9.64 9.11
CA VAL A 377 27.83 8.68 9.01
C VAL A 377 27.30 7.26 9.14
N ASP A 378 26.34 7.05 10.03
CA ASP A 378 25.66 5.77 10.24
C ASP A 378 24.96 5.30 8.96
N ARG A 379 24.21 6.20 8.31
CA ARG A 379 23.61 5.95 6.99
C ARG A 379 24.66 5.60 5.93
N CYS A 380 25.85 6.21 5.98
CA CYS A 380 26.93 5.89 5.05
C CYS A 380 27.56 4.52 5.32
N LEU A 381 27.71 4.12 6.58
CA LEU A 381 28.18 2.78 6.96
C LEU A 381 27.19 1.72 6.53
N GLU A 382 25.90 1.92 6.77
CA GLU A 382 24.84 1.02 6.31
C GLU A 382 24.83 0.92 4.79
N MET A 383 24.94 2.03 4.07
CA MET A 383 24.99 2.05 2.60
C MET A 383 26.22 1.33 2.05
N ALA A 384 27.39 1.55 2.65
CA ALA A 384 28.62 0.85 2.27
C ALA A 384 28.52 -0.66 2.55
N ALA A 385 27.86 -1.06 3.64
CA ALA A 385 27.56 -2.46 3.94
C ALA A 385 26.59 -3.07 2.91
N GLN A 386 25.49 -2.38 2.60
CA GLN A 386 24.53 -2.77 1.57
C GLN A 386 25.20 -2.98 0.20
N CYS A 387 26.12 -2.09 -0.18
CA CYS A 387 26.79 -2.11 -1.49
C CYS A 387 28.08 -2.95 -1.51
N ASN A 388 28.39 -3.67 -0.43
CA ASN A 388 29.61 -4.46 -0.24
C ASN A 388 30.92 -3.67 -0.49
N GLN A 389 30.96 -2.42 -0.06
CA GLN A 389 32.10 -1.52 -0.28
C GLN A 389 33.08 -1.57 0.90
N LEU A 390 33.75 -2.72 1.10
CA LEU A 390 34.64 -2.94 2.25
C LEU A 390 35.72 -1.86 2.46
N PRO A 391 36.44 -1.37 1.42
CA PRO A 391 37.44 -0.32 1.61
C PRO A 391 36.85 0.99 2.11
N MET A 392 35.64 1.33 1.65
CA MET A 392 34.89 2.49 2.12
C MET A 392 34.46 2.31 3.57
N TRP A 393 33.89 1.14 3.87
CA TRP A 393 33.37 0.81 5.19
C TRP A 393 34.47 0.87 6.27
N ARG A 394 35.64 0.27 5.99
CA ARG A 394 36.82 0.36 6.88
C ARG A 394 37.30 1.79 7.08
N PHE A 395 37.36 2.57 6.02
CA PHE A 395 37.78 3.96 6.08
C PHE A 395 36.88 4.79 7.01
N LEU A 396 35.56 4.64 6.88
CA LEU A 396 34.59 5.35 7.73
C LEU A 396 34.76 4.99 9.21
N ILE A 397 35.01 3.71 9.53
CA ILE A 397 35.27 3.27 10.90
C ILE A 397 36.59 3.83 11.44
N ASP A 398 37.65 3.77 10.65
CA ASP A 398 38.98 4.24 11.06
C ASP A 398 38.98 5.74 11.39
N GLU A 399 38.21 6.55 10.66
CA GLU A 399 38.13 8.00 10.87
C GLU A 399 37.17 8.40 12.00
N HIS A 400 36.02 7.73 12.14
CA HIS A 400 34.97 8.13 13.09
C HIS A 400 34.91 7.31 14.36
N TYR A 401 34.99 5.99 14.21
CA TYR A 401 34.66 5.05 15.28
C TYR A 401 35.88 4.53 16.01
N ARG A 402 37.10 4.81 15.51
CA ARG A 402 38.35 4.36 16.13
C ARG A 402 38.51 4.82 17.58
N GLN A 403 38.11 6.05 17.91
CA GLN A 403 38.19 6.58 19.27
C GLN A 403 36.94 6.23 20.10
N VAL A 404 35.79 6.06 19.46
CA VAL A 404 34.49 5.81 20.10
C VAL A 404 34.34 4.36 20.55
N LEU A 405 34.85 3.40 19.76
CA LEU A 405 34.89 1.97 20.10
C LEU A 405 35.71 1.66 21.36
N ASP A 406 36.45 2.62 21.91
CA ASP A 406 37.20 2.49 23.17
C ASP A 406 36.45 3.07 24.38
N VAL A 407 35.35 3.80 24.18
CA VAL A 407 34.64 4.55 25.24
C VAL A 407 33.27 3.97 25.58
N ASP A 408 32.50 3.51 24.59
CA ASP A 408 31.18 2.90 24.83
C ASP A 408 30.92 1.74 23.84
N PRO A 409 30.82 0.48 24.31
CA PRO A 409 30.61 -0.69 23.45
C PRO A 409 29.16 -0.84 22.92
N ASP A 410 28.19 -0.03 23.37
CA ASP A 410 26.76 -0.27 23.12
C ASP A 410 26.21 0.31 21.80
N TYR A 411 27.03 0.39 20.74
CA TYR A 411 26.57 0.63 19.35
C TYR A 411 25.91 -0.60 18.71
N SER A 412 25.30 -1.47 19.52
CA SER A 412 24.70 -2.73 19.08
C SER A 412 23.66 -2.53 17.98
N GLY A 413 22.94 -1.40 17.98
CA GLY A 413 21.95 -1.04 16.95
C GLY A 413 22.55 -0.83 15.56
N LEU A 414 23.59 0.01 15.43
CA LEU A 414 24.24 0.32 14.15
C LEU A 414 24.93 -0.90 13.53
N TRP A 415 25.62 -1.69 14.35
CA TRP A 415 26.29 -2.89 13.84
C TRP A 415 25.28 -3.95 13.41
N THR A 416 24.17 -4.04 14.14
CA THR A 416 23.04 -4.89 13.77
C THR A 416 22.42 -4.44 12.45
N SER A 417 22.16 -3.14 12.26
CA SER A 417 21.61 -2.61 11.01
C SER A 417 22.56 -2.83 9.83
N CYS A 418 23.87 -2.62 10.01
CA CYS A 418 24.89 -2.92 9.01
C CYS A 418 24.93 -4.42 8.66
N ALA A 419 24.86 -5.30 9.65
CA ALA A 419 24.87 -6.75 9.41
C ALA A 419 23.60 -7.23 8.70
N ILE A 420 22.42 -6.70 9.07
CA ILE A 420 21.15 -6.97 8.38
C ILE A 420 21.22 -6.50 6.93
N ALA A 421 21.70 -5.26 6.69
CA ALA A 421 21.87 -4.71 5.36
C ALA A 421 22.85 -5.57 4.53
N ALA A 422 23.99 -5.94 5.10
CA ALA A 422 24.96 -6.78 4.42
C ALA A 422 24.39 -8.17 4.08
N ALA A 423 23.68 -8.80 5.01
CA ALA A 423 23.04 -10.09 4.80
C ALA A 423 21.94 -10.04 3.72
N LEU A 424 21.07 -9.03 3.77
CA LEU A 424 19.98 -8.81 2.81
C LEU A 424 20.49 -8.62 1.38
N HIS A 425 21.65 -7.97 1.22
CA HIS A 425 22.21 -7.66 -0.09
C HIS A 425 23.32 -8.64 -0.52
N GLY A 426 23.66 -9.62 0.31
CA GLY A 426 24.71 -10.60 0.03
C GLY A 426 26.12 -10.02 0.06
N ALA A 427 26.34 -8.93 0.80
CA ALA A 427 27.62 -8.26 0.96
C ALA A 427 28.53 -9.03 1.95
N LEU A 428 29.08 -10.14 1.47
CA LEU A 428 29.84 -11.09 2.29
C LEU A 428 31.10 -10.47 2.92
N ASP A 429 31.83 -9.64 2.17
CA ASP A 429 33.12 -9.09 2.64
C ASP A 429 32.95 -8.17 3.85
N VAL A 430 31.90 -7.34 3.84
CA VAL A 430 31.58 -6.46 4.98
C VAL A 430 31.01 -7.27 6.14
N LEU A 431 30.12 -8.24 5.86
CA LEU A 431 29.55 -9.10 6.89
C LEU A 431 30.61 -9.94 7.61
N GLU A 432 31.61 -10.45 6.88
CA GLU A 432 32.72 -11.20 7.46
C GLU A 432 33.48 -10.36 8.48
N VAL A 433 33.84 -9.13 8.14
CA VAL A 433 34.54 -8.23 9.06
C VAL A 433 33.69 -7.88 10.28
N LEU A 434 32.39 -7.65 10.09
CA LEU A 434 31.44 -7.40 11.16
C LEU A 434 31.38 -8.57 12.16
N MET A 435 31.32 -9.80 11.65
CA MET A 435 31.17 -11.02 12.45
C MET A 435 32.47 -11.48 13.13
N LEU A 436 33.63 -11.16 12.55
CA LEU A 436 34.94 -11.50 13.11
C LEU A 436 35.31 -10.65 14.32
N ASN A 437 34.92 -9.37 14.34
CA ASN A 437 35.27 -8.45 15.42
C ASN A 437 34.20 -8.45 16.51
N ILE A 438 34.58 -8.86 17.73
CA ILE A 438 33.67 -8.95 18.89
C ILE A 438 32.95 -7.61 19.17
N LYS A 439 33.64 -6.47 18.95
CA LYS A 439 33.05 -5.14 19.19
C LYS A 439 31.97 -4.75 18.18
N THR A 440 32.03 -5.30 16.96
CA THR A 440 31.08 -4.98 15.88
C THR A 440 30.12 -6.11 15.59
N ARG A 441 30.22 -7.22 16.33
CA ARG A 441 29.39 -8.40 16.09
C ARG A 441 27.97 -8.11 16.58
N PRO A 442 26.93 -8.39 15.78
CA PRO A 442 25.54 -8.28 16.23
C PRO A 442 25.31 -9.12 17.49
N SER A 443 24.38 -8.65 18.32
CA SER A 443 23.97 -9.39 19.52
C SER A 443 23.39 -10.76 19.15
N ALA A 444 23.40 -11.70 20.11
CA ALA A 444 22.77 -13.00 19.91
C ALA A 444 21.28 -12.88 19.57
N THR A 445 20.60 -11.84 20.07
CA THR A 445 19.19 -11.54 19.77
C THR A 445 18.95 -11.05 18.34
N ALA A 446 19.96 -10.46 17.69
CA ALA A 446 19.89 -10.00 16.30
C ALA A 446 20.14 -11.14 15.29
N PHE A 447 20.74 -12.25 15.72
CA PHE A 447 21.13 -13.34 14.84
C PHE A 447 19.97 -13.91 14.00
N PRO A 448 18.76 -14.18 14.55
CA PRO A 448 17.62 -14.63 13.75
C PRO A 448 17.23 -13.65 12.65
N ILE A 449 17.32 -12.34 12.93
CA ILE A 449 16.99 -11.27 11.98
C ILE A 449 18.00 -11.24 10.83
N VAL A 450 19.30 -11.44 11.12
CA VAL A 450 20.36 -11.53 10.10
C VAL A 450 20.13 -12.73 9.18
N VAL A 451 19.74 -13.89 9.72
CA VAL A 451 19.42 -15.09 8.92
C VAL A 451 18.17 -14.83 8.06
N ALA A 452 17.10 -14.26 8.62
CA ALA A 452 15.90 -13.90 7.87
C ALA A 452 16.20 -12.90 6.75
N ALA A 453 17.08 -11.92 6.99
CA ALA A 453 17.54 -10.96 6.00
C ALA A 453 18.30 -11.65 4.85
N ALA A 454 19.24 -12.55 5.17
CA ALA A 454 19.95 -13.34 4.15
C ALA A 454 18.99 -14.21 3.30
N CYS A 455 17.96 -14.78 3.94
CA CYS A 455 16.88 -15.52 3.27
C CYS A 455 16.04 -14.64 2.34
N GLN A 456 15.62 -13.46 2.80
CA GLN A 456 14.91 -12.47 2.00
C GLN A 456 15.75 -11.99 0.81
N GLY A 457 17.04 -11.77 1.04
CA GLY A 457 18.04 -11.36 0.05
C GLY A 457 18.31 -12.42 -1.01
N GLY A 458 18.22 -13.68 -0.61
CA GLY A 458 18.51 -14.83 -1.47
C GLY A 458 20.00 -15.20 -1.51
N SER A 459 20.80 -14.78 -0.52
CA SER A 459 22.25 -15.02 -0.52
C SER A 459 22.62 -16.33 0.16
N LYS A 460 22.72 -17.41 -0.63
CA LYS A 460 23.24 -18.71 -0.16
C LYS A 460 24.66 -18.60 0.43
N GLN A 461 25.50 -17.74 -0.14
CA GLN A 461 26.90 -17.59 0.30
C GLN A 461 26.97 -17.06 1.74
N VAL A 462 26.13 -16.07 2.07
CA VAL A 462 26.03 -15.55 3.44
C VAL A 462 25.59 -16.65 4.41
N LEU A 463 24.54 -17.40 4.06
CA LEU A 463 24.06 -18.49 4.92
C LEU A 463 25.12 -19.58 5.11
N GLN A 464 25.81 -19.98 4.04
CA GLN A 464 26.91 -20.95 4.11
C GLN A 464 28.07 -20.43 4.99
N PHE A 465 28.44 -19.16 4.85
CA PHE A 465 29.46 -18.53 5.69
C PHE A 465 29.12 -18.60 7.19
N LEU A 466 27.85 -18.37 7.55
CA LEU A 466 27.39 -18.46 8.94
C LEU A 466 27.52 -19.89 9.50
N VAL A 467 27.26 -20.90 8.67
CA VAL A 467 27.40 -22.31 9.02
C VAL A 467 28.88 -22.72 9.12
N ASP A 468 29.68 -22.42 8.11
CA ASP A 468 31.10 -22.82 8.02
C ASP A 468 31.92 -22.25 9.18
N ASN A 469 31.59 -21.04 9.64
CA ASN A 469 32.27 -20.36 10.76
C ASN A 469 31.64 -20.66 12.13
N LYS A 470 30.70 -21.61 12.23
CA LYS A 470 30.03 -22.01 13.48
C LYS A 470 29.31 -20.87 14.19
N TYR A 471 28.89 -19.84 13.46
CA TYR A 471 28.03 -18.78 13.97
C TYR A 471 26.59 -19.27 14.12
N TRP A 472 26.21 -20.23 13.28
CA TRP A 472 24.95 -20.95 13.38
C TRP A 472 25.17 -22.30 14.07
N ALA A 473 24.65 -22.45 15.28
CA ALA A 473 24.70 -23.69 16.04
C ALA A 473 23.29 -24.27 16.28
N ALA A 474 23.25 -25.51 16.78
CA ALA A 474 22.00 -26.15 17.19
C ALA A 474 21.32 -25.30 18.29
N GLY A 475 20.05 -24.93 18.07
CA GLY A 475 19.30 -24.06 18.99
C GLY A 475 19.53 -22.55 18.83
N SER A 476 20.32 -22.11 17.84
CA SER A 476 20.48 -20.67 17.53
C SER A 476 19.22 -20.00 16.98
N LEU A 477 18.27 -20.78 16.46
CA LEU A 477 16.98 -20.33 15.92
C LEU A 477 15.86 -21.15 16.57
N SER A 478 14.77 -20.48 16.95
CA SER A 478 13.52 -21.17 17.30
C SER A 478 12.80 -21.71 16.06
N GLU A 479 11.77 -22.54 16.26
CA GLU A 479 10.93 -23.01 15.15
C GLU A 479 10.24 -21.84 14.42
N ASP A 480 9.81 -20.81 15.17
CA ASP A 480 9.17 -19.62 14.62
C ASP A 480 10.15 -18.75 13.82
N ASP A 481 11.42 -18.66 14.25
CA ASP A 481 12.47 -17.95 13.53
C ASP A 481 12.77 -18.62 12.18
N CYS A 482 12.87 -19.95 12.19
CA CYS A 482 13.04 -20.76 10.98
C CYS A 482 11.86 -20.59 10.03
N ALA A 483 10.62 -20.66 10.54
CA ALA A 483 9.42 -20.46 9.74
C ALA A 483 9.38 -19.07 9.11
N SER A 484 9.69 -18.02 9.89
CA SER A 484 9.72 -16.63 9.43
C SER A 484 10.78 -16.41 8.34
N ALA A 485 11.99 -16.96 8.51
CA ALA A 485 13.06 -16.85 7.53
C ALA A 485 12.70 -17.56 6.20
N LEU A 486 12.14 -18.77 6.27
CA LEU A 486 11.70 -19.51 5.08
C LEU A 486 10.52 -18.82 4.37
N GLN A 487 9.55 -18.30 5.13
CA GLN A 487 8.44 -17.50 4.57
C GLN A 487 8.96 -16.25 3.87
N ALA A 488 9.95 -15.55 4.43
CA ALA A 488 10.58 -14.40 3.79
C ALA A 488 11.26 -14.78 2.46
N ALA A 489 11.97 -15.92 2.42
CA ALA A 489 12.56 -16.46 1.19
C ALA A 489 11.49 -16.80 0.13
N ALA A 490 10.39 -17.45 0.52
CA ALA A 490 9.28 -17.79 -0.37
C ALA A 490 8.57 -16.55 -0.93
N ALA A 491 8.27 -15.58 -0.06
CA ALA A 491 7.65 -14.31 -0.43
C ALA A 491 8.46 -13.52 -1.47
N HIS A 492 9.79 -13.67 -1.47
CA HIS A 492 10.70 -12.97 -2.39
C HIS A 492 11.22 -13.86 -3.54
N GLY A 493 10.70 -15.08 -3.70
CA GLY A 493 11.04 -15.94 -4.83
C GLY A 493 12.44 -16.57 -4.75
N ARG A 494 13.00 -16.73 -3.54
CA ARG A 494 14.39 -17.16 -3.33
C ARG A 494 14.56 -18.68 -3.35
N VAL A 495 14.18 -19.31 -4.47
CA VAL A 495 14.21 -20.78 -4.64
C VAL A 495 15.59 -21.39 -4.35
N LYS A 496 16.69 -20.69 -4.70
CA LYS A 496 18.05 -21.19 -4.42
C LYS A 496 18.35 -21.33 -2.93
N VAL A 497 17.84 -20.40 -2.11
CA VAL A 497 17.98 -20.46 -0.65
C VAL A 497 17.09 -21.55 -0.07
N LEU A 498 15.84 -21.66 -0.55
CA LEU A 498 14.93 -22.71 -0.10
C LEU A 498 15.47 -24.12 -0.39
N LYS A 499 16.02 -24.32 -1.60
CA LYS A 499 16.73 -25.57 -1.97
C LYS A 499 17.93 -25.82 -1.08
N TRP A 500 18.80 -24.82 -0.90
CA TRP A 500 19.96 -24.95 -0.02
C TRP A 500 19.56 -25.33 1.41
N TRP A 501 18.55 -24.67 1.97
CA TRP A 501 18.07 -24.96 3.32
C TRP A 501 17.50 -26.37 3.42
N HIS A 502 16.76 -26.83 2.41
CA HIS A 502 16.24 -28.19 2.33
C HIS A 502 17.35 -29.25 2.20
N ASP A 503 18.36 -29.00 1.37
CA ASP A 503 19.46 -29.93 1.11
C ASP A 503 20.47 -29.97 2.28
N SER A 504 20.66 -28.84 2.97
CA SER A 504 21.59 -28.67 4.09
C SER A 504 21.01 -29.09 5.45
N ASP A 505 19.73 -29.48 5.49
CA ASP A 505 19.02 -29.99 6.68
C ASP A 505 19.78 -31.15 7.37
N GLY A 506 20.51 -31.96 6.61
CA GLY A 506 21.34 -33.05 7.16
C GLY A 506 22.67 -32.61 7.80
N GLN A 507 23.09 -31.35 7.64
CA GLN A 507 24.36 -30.81 8.18
C GLN A 507 24.16 -29.89 9.40
N LEU A 508 23.00 -29.25 9.51
CA LEU A 508 22.61 -28.47 10.69
C LEU A 508 22.14 -29.47 11.76
N HIS A 509 22.94 -29.74 12.78
CA HIS A 509 22.60 -30.69 13.85
C HIS A 509 21.42 -30.23 14.74
N SER A 510 20.20 -30.08 14.22
CA SER A 510 18.95 -30.01 15.00
C SER A 510 18.28 -31.39 14.98
N PRO A 511 18.18 -32.12 16.11
CA PRO A 511 17.73 -33.51 16.09
C PRO A 511 16.22 -33.73 15.86
N SER A 512 15.42 -32.68 15.65
CA SER A 512 13.95 -32.84 15.64
C SER A 512 13.11 -31.70 15.03
N SER A 513 13.69 -30.62 14.53
CA SER A 513 12.96 -29.56 13.82
C SER A 513 13.63 -29.30 12.47
N LEU A 514 12.89 -29.50 11.37
CA LEU A 514 13.16 -29.07 9.96
C LEU A 514 13.00 -30.12 8.83
N HIS A 515 12.37 -31.27 9.08
CA HIS A 515 11.53 -31.81 8.00
C HIS A 515 10.49 -30.75 7.69
N PHE A 516 10.40 -30.24 6.46
CA PHE A 516 9.32 -29.33 6.03
C PHE A 516 7.99 -30.01 6.36
N PRO A 517 7.34 -29.71 7.50
CA PRO A 517 6.08 -30.33 7.83
C PRO A 517 5.07 -29.78 6.84
N LYS A 518 3.99 -30.51 6.61
CA LYS A 518 2.95 -30.06 5.70
C LYS A 518 2.47 -28.63 6.00
N SER A 519 2.42 -28.23 7.28
CA SER A 519 2.13 -26.86 7.71
C SER A 519 3.11 -25.81 7.16
N CYS A 520 4.42 -26.07 7.19
CA CYS A 520 5.40 -25.16 6.62
C CYS A 520 5.27 -25.08 5.10
N VAL A 521 5.07 -26.22 4.41
CA VAL A 521 4.86 -26.24 2.95
C VAL A 521 3.63 -25.41 2.58
N ASP A 522 2.53 -25.54 3.34
CA ASP A 522 1.31 -24.74 3.17
C ASP A 522 1.55 -23.23 3.39
N ASP A 523 2.36 -22.87 4.38
CA ASP A 523 2.70 -21.46 4.67
C ASP A 523 3.63 -20.86 3.62
N LEU A 524 4.58 -21.62 3.08
CA LEU A 524 5.43 -21.19 1.97
C LEU A 524 4.63 -21.01 0.68
N ALA A 525 3.73 -21.96 0.39
CA ALA A 525 2.80 -21.84 -0.72
C ALA A 525 1.93 -20.59 -0.58
N TRP A 526 1.42 -20.32 0.64
CA TRP A 526 0.66 -19.11 0.91
C TRP A 526 1.49 -17.84 0.69
N ALA A 527 2.70 -17.76 1.25
CA ALA A 527 3.59 -16.62 1.07
C ALA A 527 3.91 -16.38 -0.42
N ALA A 528 4.12 -17.45 -1.19
CA ALA A 528 4.38 -17.36 -2.61
C ALA A 528 3.17 -16.88 -3.42
N CYS A 529 1.98 -17.43 -3.14
CA CYS A 529 0.73 -17.01 -3.76
C CYS A 529 0.38 -15.55 -3.46
N HIS A 530 0.64 -15.10 -2.23
CA HIS A 530 0.39 -13.72 -1.82
C HIS A 530 1.28 -12.71 -2.54
N ASN A 531 2.53 -13.09 -2.86
CA ASN A 531 3.52 -12.17 -3.43
C ASN A 531 3.74 -12.32 -4.94
N GLY A 532 3.18 -13.34 -5.58
CA GLY A 532 3.31 -13.52 -7.02
C GLY A 532 4.50 -14.38 -7.45
N THR A 533 5.08 -15.19 -6.57
CA THR A 533 6.36 -15.89 -6.82
C THR A 533 6.16 -17.31 -7.33
N VAL A 534 5.81 -17.42 -8.62
CA VAL A 534 5.49 -18.70 -9.28
C VAL A 534 6.64 -19.72 -9.22
N ASP A 535 7.90 -19.28 -9.35
CA ASP A 535 9.07 -20.16 -9.28
C ASP A 535 9.13 -20.98 -7.98
N VAL A 536 8.63 -20.42 -6.87
CA VAL A 536 8.56 -21.11 -5.57
C VAL A 536 7.47 -22.17 -5.59
N LEU A 537 6.31 -21.87 -6.19
CA LEU A 537 5.22 -22.83 -6.33
C LEU A 537 5.64 -24.02 -7.21
N ASP A 538 6.33 -23.76 -8.31
CA ASP A 538 6.91 -24.80 -9.16
C ASP A 538 7.91 -25.67 -8.39
N TRP A 539 8.78 -25.06 -7.58
CA TRP A 539 9.71 -25.82 -6.74
C TRP A 539 8.98 -26.70 -5.72
N LEU A 540 7.97 -26.17 -5.03
CA LEU A 540 7.20 -26.92 -4.03
C LEU A 540 6.50 -28.15 -4.63
N VAL A 541 5.88 -28.00 -5.81
CA VAL A 541 5.22 -29.11 -6.51
C VAL A 541 6.25 -30.15 -6.98
N ASN A 542 7.38 -29.72 -7.53
CA ASN A 542 8.40 -30.63 -8.06
C ASN A 542 9.15 -31.40 -6.95
N THR A 543 9.36 -30.77 -5.78
CA THR A 543 10.11 -31.38 -4.68
C THR A 543 9.23 -32.27 -3.78
N PHE A 544 8.00 -31.85 -3.48
CA PHE A 544 7.13 -32.55 -2.52
C PHE A 544 6.02 -33.39 -3.20
N GLY A 545 5.91 -33.34 -4.54
CA GLY A 545 4.99 -34.15 -5.33
C GLY A 545 3.58 -33.57 -5.51
N LYS A 546 2.70 -34.35 -6.16
CA LYS A 546 1.29 -33.98 -6.38
C LYS A 546 0.55 -33.88 -5.04
N GLN A 547 -0.21 -32.81 -4.85
CA GLN A 547 -0.89 -32.47 -3.57
C GLN A 547 0.06 -32.07 -2.42
N SER A 548 1.24 -31.54 -2.75
CA SER A 548 2.25 -31.08 -1.78
C SER A 548 1.72 -30.09 -0.75
N PHE A 549 0.81 -29.20 -1.15
CA PHE A 549 0.20 -28.20 -0.26
C PHE A 549 -1.29 -28.01 -0.54
N THR A 550 -2.00 -27.48 0.45
CA THR A 550 -3.42 -27.14 0.41
C THR A 550 -3.63 -25.65 0.57
N ILE A 551 -4.41 -25.05 -0.34
CA ILE A 551 -4.79 -23.62 -0.24
C ILE A 551 -6.26 -23.53 0.15
N PRO A 552 -6.58 -23.08 1.38
CA PRO A 552 -7.95 -22.88 1.82
C PRO A 552 -8.74 -21.91 0.93
N SER A 553 -10.04 -22.15 0.73
CA SER A 553 -10.91 -21.31 -0.10
C SER A 553 -10.96 -19.83 0.34
N ARG A 554 -10.85 -19.56 1.64
CA ARG A 554 -10.77 -18.18 2.18
C ARG A 554 -9.49 -17.46 1.75
N ARG A 555 -8.39 -18.22 1.59
CA ARG A 555 -7.08 -17.75 1.17
C ARG A 555 -7.07 -17.46 -0.34
N LEU A 556 -7.75 -18.28 -1.16
CA LEU A 556 -7.96 -18.03 -2.61
C LEU A 556 -8.65 -16.68 -2.91
N TYR A 557 -9.67 -16.32 -2.11
CA TYR A 557 -10.36 -15.03 -2.27
C TYR A 557 -9.41 -13.83 -2.06
N ALA A 558 -8.52 -13.90 -1.07
CA ALA A 558 -7.54 -12.86 -0.79
C ALA A 558 -6.44 -12.74 -1.86
N ILE A 559 -6.18 -13.84 -2.59
CA ILE A 559 -5.25 -13.86 -3.72
C ILE A 559 -5.88 -13.11 -4.90
N ALA A 560 -7.14 -13.40 -5.23
CA ALA A 560 -7.86 -12.77 -6.35
C ALA A 560 -8.20 -11.28 -6.13
N SER A 561 -8.57 -10.88 -4.91
CA SER A 561 -9.13 -9.53 -4.65
C SER A 561 -8.11 -8.41 -4.48
N LYS A 562 -6.81 -8.70 -4.32
CA LYS A 562 -5.79 -7.69 -4.00
C LYS A 562 -4.62 -7.72 -4.99
N ASN A 563 -4.46 -6.66 -5.79
CA ASN A 563 -3.30 -6.36 -6.65
C ASN A 563 -3.26 -7.16 -7.99
N PRO A 564 -3.87 -6.65 -9.07
CA PRO A 564 -4.22 -7.45 -10.26
C PRO A 564 -3.02 -7.93 -11.09
N LYS A 565 -1.96 -7.13 -11.27
CA LYS A 565 -0.90 -7.44 -12.25
C LYS A 565 0.06 -8.57 -11.82
N LYS A 566 0.50 -8.59 -10.56
CA LYS A 566 1.44 -9.64 -10.07
C LYS A 566 0.74 -10.95 -9.75
N LYS A 567 -0.58 -10.93 -9.53
CA LYS A 567 -1.36 -12.10 -9.12
C LYS A 567 -2.14 -12.75 -10.24
N ALA A 568 -2.38 -12.07 -11.37
CA ALA A 568 -2.85 -12.70 -12.60
C ALA A 568 -1.95 -13.90 -12.97
N VAL A 569 -0.63 -13.73 -12.89
CA VAL A 569 0.35 -14.81 -13.16
C VAL A 569 0.18 -15.99 -12.20
N VAL A 570 -0.16 -15.75 -10.92
CA VAL A 570 -0.43 -16.81 -9.94
C VAL A 570 -1.75 -17.51 -10.23
N VAL A 571 -2.80 -16.75 -10.59
CA VAL A 571 -4.11 -17.29 -10.94
C VAL A 571 -4.00 -18.17 -12.19
N GLU A 572 -3.31 -17.70 -13.23
CA GLU A 572 -2.99 -18.47 -14.43
C GLU A 572 -2.21 -19.75 -14.09
N TRP A 573 -1.18 -19.63 -13.26
CA TRP A 573 -0.41 -20.80 -12.80
C TRP A 573 -1.28 -21.81 -12.05
N MET A 574 -2.14 -21.37 -11.14
CA MET A 574 -3.03 -22.25 -10.39
C MET A 574 -4.02 -22.99 -11.29
N LEU A 575 -4.62 -22.29 -12.26
CA LEU A 575 -5.53 -22.89 -13.22
C LEU A 575 -4.83 -23.94 -14.09
N LYS A 576 -3.59 -23.64 -14.53
CA LYS A 576 -2.75 -24.58 -15.28
C LYS A 576 -2.37 -25.80 -14.44
N ALA A 577 -1.85 -25.57 -13.23
CA ALA A 577 -1.45 -26.63 -12.31
C ALA A 577 -2.64 -27.53 -11.90
N ALA A 578 -3.84 -26.97 -11.77
CA ALA A 578 -5.05 -27.74 -11.51
C ALA A 578 -5.47 -28.59 -12.73
N ALA A 579 -5.34 -28.05 -13.95
CA ALA A 579 -5.63 -28.79 -15.18
C ALA A 579 -4.65 -29.96 -15.40
N GLU A 580 -3.38 -29.79 -15.02
CA GLU A 580 -2.33 -30.82 -15.08
C GLU A 580 -2.44 -31.86 -13.93
N GLY A 581 -3.35 -31.64 -12.98
CA GLY A 581 -3.52 -32.50 -11.80
C GLY A 581 -2.38 -32.39 -10.78
N SER A 582 -1.62 -31.29 -10.81
CA SER A 582 -0.53 -30.99 -9.89
C SER A 582 -1.06 -30.49 -8.53
N ILE A 583 -2.18 -29.76 -8.54
CA ILE A 583 -2.89 -29.29 -7.34
C ILE A 583 -4.38 -29.66 -7.40
N CYS A 584 -5.00 -29.86 -6.24
CA CYS A 584 -6.44 -30.12 -6.13
C CYS A 584 -7.19 -28.82 -5.80
N LEU A 585 -7.99 -28.32 -6.74
CA LEU A 585 -8.92 -27.20 -6.53
C LEU A 585 -10.36 -27.68 -6.65
N SER A 586 -11.25 -27.13 -5.82
CA SER A 586 -12.68 -27.41 -5.96
C SER A 586 -13.22 -26.79 -7.25
N PRO A 587 -14.28 -27.36 -7.87
CA PRO A 587 -14.89 -26.77 -9.07
C PRO A 587 -15.29 -25.29 -8.88
N ALA A 588 -15.83 -24.95 -7.70
CA ALA A 588 -16.17 -23.57 -7.34
C ALA A 588 -14.94 -22.66 -7.23
N SER A 589 -13.81 -23.18 -6.74
CA SER A 589 -12.54 -22.44 -6.71
C SER A 589 -12.00 -22.16 -8.11
N ILE A 590 -12.13 -23.11 -9.03
CA ILE A 590 -11.68 -22.97 -10.42
C ILE A 590 -12.52 -21.91 -11.13
N GLU A 591 -13.85 -21.97 -10.98
CA GLU A 591 -14.75 -20.99 -11.57
C GLU A 591 -14.49 -19.57 -11.02
N TYR A 592 -14.29 -19.45 -9.71
CA TYR A 592 -13.92 -18.18 -9.09
C TYR A 592 -12.60 -17.61 -9.62
N LEU A 593 -11.55 -18.44 -9.73
CA LEU A 593 -10.27 -18.02 -10.28
C LEU A 593 -10.37 -17.58 -11.75
N ARG A 594 -11.25 -18.21 -12.54
CA ARG A 594 -11.53 -17.78 -13.92
C ARG A 594 -12.29 -16.46 -14.01
N MET A 595 -13.15 -16.16 -13.04
CA MET A 595 -13.83 -14.86 -12.98
C MET A 595 -12.89 -13.73 -12.54
N ALA A 596 -11.92 -14.06 -11.68
CA ALA A 596 -10.95 -13.09 -11.17
C ALA A 596 -9.84 -12.72 -12.17
N LEU A 597 -9.57 -13.59 -13.15
CA LEU A 597 -8.64 -13.36 -14.26
C LEU A 597 -9.35 -12.57 -15.37
#